data_AF-A0AAW2LQ76-F1
#
_entry.id   AF-A0AAW2LQ76-F1
#
_cell.length_a   1.000
_cell.length_b   1.000
_cell.length_c   1.000
_cell.angle_alpha   90.00
_cell.angle_beta   90.00
_cell.angle_gamma   90.00
#
_symmetry.space_group_name_H-M   'P 1'
#
loop_
_entity.id
_entity.type
_entity.pdbx_description
1 polymer ?
#
loop_
_entity_poly.entity_id
_entity_poly.type
_entity_poly.pdbx_seq_one_letter_code
_entity_poly.pdbx_strand_id
1 'polypeptide(L)'
;MSGKQPKTILTDQDAAMAKALAITWPNTCHRLCIWHIYQNAAIHLSSVFARFTSFSKDFSSCIYDFEEEEEFLCAWEEMLDKYELKTNEWLERMFKLREKWALVYGRQYFCADMITTQRSESMNSVLKRYVSYKHNLLQFFHHFDRLIDERRYQELKADLRTCHSTPVASFPVEILKHAGSVYTHEVFELRKAYDSQIELCGEIGEMSEYKITPFRKHYQHTVMYDSSQGNISCSCKKFEFAGILCSHVLKVFFKKKQSVVEAQSLGDSVSTSECVDENEKKKMIGVHYKELCTLYSQLVTRAALTDETFKLAKAGILKMIEEVEVKLENMTTISSKVGPKPVLKKALVSRVDEKQSIGASLIPENAFDDDGNASSEILIKGGKIKKKNLSNLEKGRRVD
;
A
#
# COMPACT_ATOMS: atom_id res chain seq x y z
N MET A 1 -5.02 -1.30 14.06
CA MET A 1 -3.80 -0.63 14.58
C MET A 1 -3.45 -0.97 16.03
N SER A 2 -4.07 -1.97 16.67
CA SER A 2 -3.61 -2.52 17.97
C SER A 2 -3.32 -1.46 19.07
N GLY A 3 -4.15 -0.42 19.15
CA GLY A 3 -4.01 0.68 20.12
C GLY A 3 -2.88 1.69 19.87
N LYS A 4 -2.04 1.53 18.84
CA LYS A 4 -0.92 2.45 18.55
C LYS A 4 -1.38 3.63 17.68
N GLN A 5 -0.84 4.82 17.95
CA GLN A 5 -1.03 6.00 17.08
C GLN A 5 -0.37 5.76 15.70
N PRO A 6 -0.93 6.30 14.59
CA PRO A 6 -0.25 6.26 13.29
C PRO A 6 1.05 7.06 13.28
N LYS A 7 2.08 6.60 12.57
CA LYS A 7 3.30 7.41 12.36
C LYS A 7 3.05 8.59 11.41
N THR A 8 2.24 8.37 10.38
CA THR A 8 1.92 9.35 9.34
C THR A 8 0.43 9.26 8.98
N ILE A 9 -0.21 10.41 8.74
CA ILE A 9 -1.57 10.51 8.22
C ILE A 9 -1.59 11.47 7.02
N LEU A 10 -2.32 11.07 5.98
CA LEU A 10 -2.60 11.86 4.79
C LEU A 10 -4.06 12.30 4.81
N THR A 11 -4.31 13.60 4.70
CA THR A 11 -5.66 14.17 4.52
C THR A 11 -5.72 15.09 3.31
N ASP A 12 -6.93 15.51 2.94
CA ASP A 12 -7.14 16.69 2.10
C ASP A 12 -6.82 17.99 2.86
N GLN A 13 -7.11 19.15 2.27
CA GLN A 13 -6.78 20.46 2.87
C GLN A 13 -7.83 20.91 3.92
N ASP A 14 -8.43 19.99 4.67
CA ASP A 14 -9.46 20.30 5.67
C ASP A 14 -8.86 20.82 6.99
N ALA A 15 -9.32 22.00 7.41
CA ALA A 15 -8.82 22.69 8.60
C ALA A 15 -9.30 22.06 9.93
N ALA A 16 -10.49 21.44 9.94
CA ALA A 16 -11.02 20.78 11.12
C ALA A 16 -10.28 19.45 11.38
N MET A 17 -10.00 18.68 10.32
CA MET A 17 -9.13 17.50 10.35
C MET A 17 -7.72 17.87 10.81
N ALA A 18 -7.12 18.92 10.23
CA ALA A 18 -5.79 19.38 10.65
C ALA A 18 -5.73 19.73 12.16
N LYS A 19 -6.77 20.39 12.69
CA LYS A 19 -6.88 20.73 14.11
C LYS A 19 -7.13 19.51 15.00
N ALA A 20 -8.03 18.61 14.58
CA ALA A 20 -8.34 17.39 15.32
C ALA A 20 -7.13 16.46 15.42
N LEU A 21 -6.35 16.33 14.34
CA LEU A 21 -5.10 15.57 14.32
C LEU A 21 -4.05 16.15 15.27
N ALA A 22 -3.86 17.48 15.26
CA ALA A 22 -2.89 18.15 16.14
C ALA A 22 -3.23 17.97 17.64
N ILE A 23 -4.51 17.89 17.99
CA ILE A 23 -4.98 17.67 19.38
C ILE A 23 -4.90 16.17 19.75
N THR A 24 -5.33 15.28 18.87
CA THR A 24 -5.52 13.85 19.19
C THR A 24 -4.22 13.06 19.06
N TRP A 25 -3.38 13.40 18.08
CA TRP A 25 -2.14 12.70 17.75
C TRP A 25 -1.00 13.70 17.42
N PRO A 26 -0.51 14.47 18.41
CA PRO A 26 0.52 15.49 18.20
C PRO A 26 1.85 14.95 17.67
N ASN A 27 2.11 13.65 17.86
CA ASN A 27 3.31 12.95 17.40
C ASN A 27 3.17 12.30 16.02
N THR A 28 2.00 12.43 15.36
CA THR A 28 1.78 11.89 14.02
C THR A 28 2.18 12.91 12.97
N CYS A 29 2.98 12.51 11.99
CA CYS A 29 3.30 13.36 10.85
C CYS A 29 2.02 13.58 10.01
N HIS A 30 1.50 14.80 10.02
CA HIS A 30 0.34 15.19 9.23
C HIS A 30 0.79 15.75 7.87
N ARG A 31 0.56 14.98 6.82
CA ARG A 31 0.83 15.32 5.42
C ARG A 31 -0.47 15.59 4.66
N LEU A 32 -0.40 16.44 3.65
CA LEU A 32 -1.48 16.72 2.72
C LEU A 32 -1.37 15.81 1.50
N CYS A 33 -2.50 15.29 1.04
CA CYS A 33 -2.59 14.42 -0.11
C CYS A 33 -2.30 15.19 -1.39
N ILE A 34 -1.25 14.78 -2.11
CA ILE A 34 -0.80 15.44 -3.33
C ILE A 34 -1.87 15.45 -4.44
N TRP A 35 -2.67 14.38 -4.58
CA TRP A 35 -3.75 14.35 -5.57
C TRP A 35 -4.80 15.43 -5.31
N HIS A 36 -5.16 15.66 -4.05
CA HIS A 36 -6.09 16.73 -3.66
C HIS A 36 -5.48 18.12 -3.90
N ILE A 37 -4.17 18.31 -3.69
CA ILE A 37 -3.48 19.55 -4.11
C ILE A 37 -3.62 19.77 -5.62
N TYR A 38 -3.44 18.72 -6.43
CA TYR A 38 -3.59 18.81 -7.88
C TYR A 38 -5.05 19.06 -8.32
N GLN A 39 -6.04 18.41 -7.70
CA GLN A 39 -7.46 18.70 -7.98
C GLN A 39 -7.83 20.14 -7.59
N ASN A 40 -7.39 20.61 -6.43
CA ASN A 40 -7.62 21.98 -5.99
C ASN A 40 -6.96 22.99 -6.96
N ALA A 41 -5.76 22.70 -7.45
CA ALA A 41 -5.12 23.50 -8.49
C ALA A 41 -5.92 23.50 -9.80
N ALA A 42 -6.42 22.35 -10.25
CA ALA A 42 -7.26 22.25 -11.45
C ALA A 42 -8.56 23.06 -11.34
N ILE A 43 -9.09 23.24 -10.14
CA ILE A 43 -10.26 24.11 -9.86
C ILE A 43 -9.84 25.59 -9.85
N HIS A 44 -8.91 25.96 -8.96
CA HIS A 44 -8.51 27.36 -8.72
C HIS A 44 -7.74 28.00 -9.88
N LEU A 45 -7.03 27.20 -10.68
CA LEU A 45 -6.24 27.62 -11.83
C LEU A 45 -6.84 27.10 -13.15
N SER A 46 -8.13 26.76 -13.16
CA SER A 46 -8.85 26.22 -14.34
C SER A 46 -8.65 27.02 -15.62
N SER A 47 -8.58 28.35 -15.53
CA SER A 47 -8.25 29.25 -16.65
C SER A 47 -6.81 29.07 -17.17
N VAL A 48 -5.85 28.84 -16.27
CA VAL A 48 -4.43 28.59 -16.59
C VAL A 48 -4.27 27.22 -17.26
N PHE A 49 -4.92 26.19 -16.70
CA PHE A 49 -4.98 24.83 -17.28
C PHE A 49 -5.60 24.83 -18.68
N ALA A 50 -6.60 25.67 -18.94
CA ALA A 50 -7.20 25.84 -20.27
C ALA A 50 -6.34 26.70 -21.22
N ARG A 51 -5.67 27.74 -20.70
CA ARG A 51 -4.83 28.68 -21.48
C ARG A 51 -3.51 28.03 -21.93
N PHE A 52 -2.91 27.18 -21.11
CA PHE A 52 -1.59 26.62 -21.35
C PHE A 52 -1.57 25.09 -21.24
N THR A 53 -1.44 24.41 -22.39
CA THR A 53 -1.34 22.95 -22.46
C THR A 53 -0.14 22.37 -21.71
N SER A 54 0.94 23.14 -21.55
CA SER A 54 2.13 22.77 -20.78
C SER A 54 1.97 22.88 -19.26
N PHE A 55 1.06 23.74 -18.76
CA PHE A 55 0.95 24.02 -17.31
C PHE A 55 0.68 22.76 -16.49
N SER A 56 -0.20 21.89 -16.98
CA SER A 56 -0.50 20.61 -16.33
C SER A 56 0.75 19.75 -16.14
N LYS A 57 1.68 19.76 -17.10
CA LYS A 57 2.92 18.97 -17.02
C LYS A 57 3.90 19.61 -16.03
N ASP A 58 4.13 20.91 -16.15
CA ASP A 58 5.12 21.63 -15.35
C ASP A 58 4.71 21.66 -13.86
N PHE A 59 3.42 21.89 -13.58
CA PHE A 59 2.84 21.81 -12.24
C PHE A 59 2.87 20.38 -11.67
N SER A 60 2.67 19.35 -12.51
CA SER A 60 2.86 17.95 -12.08
C SER A 60 4.32 17.69 -11.73
N SER A 61 5.27 18.22 -12.51
CA SER A 61 6.70 18.03 -12.27
C SER A 61 7.13 18.65 -10.93
N CYS A 62 6.69 19.89 -10.66
CA CYS A 62 6.87 20.55 -9.36
C CYS A 62 6.36 19.73 -8.17
N ILE A 63 5.34 18.90 -8.39
CA ILE A 63 4.66 18.14 -7.35
C ILE A 63 5.26 16.74 -7.13
N TYR A 64 5.70 16.06 -8.20
CA TYR A 64 6.06 14.64 -8.17
C TYR A 64 7.54 14.36 -8.44
N ASP A 65 8.23 15.17 -9.25
CA ASP A 65 9.47 14.76 -9.90
C ASP A 65 10.75 15.19 -9.16
N PHE A 66 10.68 16.24 -8.34
CA PHE A 66 11.85 16.77 -7.61
C PHE A 66 12.12 16.01 -6.30
N GLU A 67 13.41 15.77 -6.04
CA GLU A 67 13.89 15.10 -4.81
C GLU A 67 14.63 16.07 -3.87
N GLU A 68 15.38 17.02 -4.43
CA GLU A 68 16.14 18.05 -3.69
C GLU A 68 15.35 19.36 -3.56
N GLU A 69 15.56 20.08 -2.45
CA GLU A 69 14.79 21.30 -2.13
C GLU A 69 15.12 22.45 -3.10
N GLU A 70 16.39 22.65 -3.42
CA GLU A 70 16.84 23.72 -4.31
C GLU A 70 16.28 23.56 -5.73
N GLU A 71 16.28 22.34 -6.27
CA GLU A 71 15.69 22.05 -7.59
C GLU A 71 14.18 22.32 -7.60
N PHE A 72 13.47 21.90 -6.54
CA PHE A 72 12.04 22.16 -6.37
C PHE A 72 11.74 23.66 -6.29
N LEU A 73 12.49 24.42 -5.49
CA LEU A 73 12.29 25.86 -5.31
C LEU A 73 12.55 26.63 -6.62
N CYS A 74 13.62 26.29 -7.35
CA CYS A 74 13.92 26.88 -8.66
C CYS A 74 12.81 26.57 -9.67
N ALA A 75 12.43 25.30 -9.84
CA ALA A 75 11.38 24.91 -10.79
C ALA A 75 10.00 25.50 -10.45
N TRP A 76 9.71 25.65 -9.15
CA TRP A 76 8.50 26.32 -8.67
C TRP A 76 8.47 27.80 -9.08
N GLU A 77 9.58 28.52 -8.86
CA GLU A 77 9.70 29.94 -9.22
C GLU A 77 9.66 30.13 -10.75
N GLU A 78 10.38 29.30 -11.51
CA GLU A 78 10.34 29.29 -12.99
C GLU A 78 8.92 29.07 -13.53
N MET A 79 8.16 28.16 -12.91
CA MET A 79 6.76 27.94 -13.25
C MET A 79 5.90 29.18 -12.91
N LEU A 80 6.11 29.84 -11.77
CA LEU A 80 5.38 31.06 -11.42
C LEU A 80 5.66 32.20 -12.39
N ASP A 81 6.91 32.39 -12.83
CA ASP A 81 7.28 33.37 -13.86
C ASP A 81 6.63 33.04 -15.21
N LYS A 82 6.85 31.81 -15.70
CA LYS A 82 6.42 31.35 -17.04
C LYS A 82 4.93 31.50 -17.31
N TYR A 83 4.11 31.45 -16.25
CA TYR A 83 2.65 31.48 -16.36
C TYR A 83 2.00 32.73 -15.76
N GLU A 84 2.80 33.73 -15.36
CA GLU A 84 2.36 35.02 -14.78
C GLU A 84 1.62 34.85 -13.43
N LEU A 85 2.06 33.91 -12.59
CA LEU A 85 1.34 33.48 -11.38
C LEU A 85 1.92 34.00 -10.06
N LYS A 86 2.97 34.84 -10.09
CA LYS A 86 3.65 35.35 -8.89
C LYS A 86 2.75 36.09 -7.89
N THR A 87 1.66 36.71 -8.35
CA THR A 87 0.68 37.42 -7.52
C THR A 87 -0.54 36.57 -7.15
N ASN A 88 -0.54 35.27 -7.43
CA ASN A 88 -1.68 34.39 -7.18
C ASN A 88 -1.78 33.99 -5.70
N GLU A 89 -2.70 34.63 -4.96
CA GLU A 89 -2.94 34.38 -3.53
C GLU A 89 -3.26 32.92 -3.16
N TRP A 90 -3.80 32.12 -4.10
CA TRP A 90 -4.05 30.70 -3.83
C TRP A 90 -2.74 29.92 -3.85
N LEU A 91 -1.90 30.11 -4.87
CA LEU A 91 -0.57 29.50 -4.94
C LEU A 91 0.34 29.95 -3.79
N GLU A 92 0.29 31.22 -3.39
CA GLU A 92 1.03 31.72 -2.23
C GLU A 92 0.63 31.01 -0.93
N ARG A 93 -0.68 30.87 -0.66
CA ARG A 93 -1.19 30.12 0.49
C ARG A 93 -0.87 28.63 0.43
N MET A 94 -0.88 28.05 -0.77
CA MET A 94 -0.55 26.63 -1.00
C MET A 94 0.95 26.37 -0.77
N PHE A 95 1.82 27.28 -1.24
CA PHE A 95 3.27 27.22 -1.04
C PHE A 95 3.70 27.45 0.43
N LYS A 96 2.96 28.27 1.20
CA LYS A 96 3.12 28.37 2.67
C LYS A 96 2.91 27.02 3.40
N LEU A 97 2.28 26.03 2.75
CA LEU A 97 2.08 24.67 3.26
C LEU A 97 3.02 23.62 2.62
N ARG A 98 4.05 24.02 1.88
CA ARG A 98 4.94 23.12 1.10
C ARG A 98 5.51 21.95 1.90
N GLU A 99 5.90 22.17 3.15
CA GLU A 99 6.40 21.11 4.06
C GLU A 99 5.39 19.98 4.31
N LYS A 100 4.09 20.23 4.13
CA LYS A 100 3.03 19.23 4.27
C LYS A 100 2.71 18.45 3.00
N TRP A 101 2.94 19.00 1.81
CA TRP A 101 2.55 18.34 0.55
C TRP A 101 3.73 18.00 -0.36
N ALA A 102 4.74 18.86 -0.51
CA ALA A 102 5.85 18.62 -1.45
C ALA A 102 6.70 17.44 -0.97
N LEU A 103 7.14 16.59 -1.91
CA LEU A 103 7.81 15.32 -1.60
C LEU A 103 9.21 15.52 -1.01
N VAL A 104 9.93 16.58 -1.41
CA VAL A 104 11.27 16.93 -0.91
C VAL A 104 11.32 16.98 0.62
N TYR A 105 10.29 17.54 1.27
CA TYR A 105 10.16 17.62 2.74
C TYR A 105 9.53 16.37 3.40
N GLY A 106 9.07 15.41 2.61
CA GLY A 106 8.24 14.28 3.06
C GLY A 106 8.94 12.93 3.12
N ARG A 107 10.02 12.73 2.35
CA ARG A 107 10.61 11.40 2.12
C ARG A 107 11.24 10.74 3.35
N GLN A 108 11.58 11.51 4.39
CA GLN A 108 12.05 10.96 5.67
C GLN A 108 10.94 10.32 6.52
N TYR A 109 9.66 10.50 6.15
CA TYR A 109 8.52 9.92 6.86
C TYR A 109 7.97 8.70 6.12
N PHE A 110 7.76 7.61 6.84
CA PHE A 110 7.16 6.40 6.28
C PHE A 110 5.71 6.64 5.86
N CYS A 111 5.46 6.51 4.56
CA CYS A 111 4.16 6.64 3.90
C CYS A 111 3.75 5.37 3.16
N ALA A 112 4.56 4.30 3.13
CA ALA A 112 4.32 3.09 2.33
C ALA A 112 4.06 3.39 0.84
N ASP A 113 4.83 4.34 0.28
CA ASP A 113 4.68 4.91 -1.06
C ASP A 113 3.33 5.61 -1.33
N MET A 114 2.54 5.88 -0.28
CA MET A 114 1.29 6.63 -0.39
C MET A 114 1.57 8.12 -0.55
N ILE A 115 1.82 8.54 -1.78
CA ILE A 115 1.86 9.95 -2.20
C ILE A 115 0.46 10.57 -2.33
N THR A 116 -0.58 9.74 -2.50
CA THR A 116 -1.97 10.17 -2.72
C THR A 116 -2.98 9.28 -2.01
N THR A 117 -4.22 9.75 -1.92
CA THR A 117 -5.42 8.99 -1.54
C THR A 117 -5.87 7.98 -2.63
N GLN A 118 -5.01 7.64 -3.61
CA GLN A 118 -5.33 6.66 -4.66
C GLN A 118 -5.93 5.35 -4.11
N ARG A 119 -5.51 4.88 -2.93
CA ARG A 119 -6.06 3.65 -2.33
C ARG A 119 -7.54 3.79 -1.95
N SER A 120 -8.01 4.94 -1.49
CA SER A 120 -9.43 5.20 -1.21
C SER A 120 -10.21 5.65 -2.45
N GLU A 121 -9.61 6.39 -3.37
CA GLU A 121 -10.29 6.83 -4.60
C GLU A 121 -10.38 5.77 -5.69
N SER A 122 -9.36 4.93 -5.83
CA SER A 122 -9.47 3.68 -6.59
C SER A 122 -10.59 2.81 -5.99
N MET A 123 -10.69 2.75 -4.65
CA MET A 123 -11.82 2.07 -4.00
C MET A 123 -13.16 2.75 -4.34
N ASN A 124 -13.25 4.08 -4.40
CA ASN A 124 -14.46 4.79 -4.83
C ASN A 124 -14.83 4.46 -6.30
N SER A 125 -13.84 4.38 -7.19
CA SER A 125 -14.05 3.98 -8.60
C SER A 125 -14.51 2.52 -8.71
N VAL A 126 -13.88 1.63 -7.95
CA VAL A 126 -14.27 0.21 -7.86
C VAL A 126 -15.68 0.08 -7.27
N LEU A 127 -16.00 0.78 -6.18
CA LEU A 127 -17.32 0.79 -5.55
C LEU A 127 -18.42 1.25 -6.52
N LYS A 128 -18.17 2.30 -7.31
CA LYS A 128 -19.08 2.80 -8.36
C LYS A 128 -19.37 1.77 -9.47
N ARG A 129 -18.61 0.66 -9.59
CA ARG A 129 -18.93 -0.46 -10.49
C ARG A 129 -19.97 -1.43 -9.89
N TYR A 130 -20.16 -1.41 -8.58
CA TYR A 130 -21.06 -2.31 -7.85
C TYR A 130 -22.32 -1.59 -7.36
N VAL A 131 -22.25 -0.29 -7.05
CA VAL A 131 -23.38 0.48 -6.51
C VAL A 131 -23.92 1.52 -7.49
N SER A 132 -25.23 1.72 -7.46
CA SER A 132 -25.96 2.67 -8.32
C SER A 132 -26.89 3.52 -7.46
N TYR A 133 -27.17 4.76 -7.89
CA TYR A 133 -28.15 5.64 -7.25
C TYR A 133 -29.58 5.09 -7.25
N LYS A 134 -29.84 4.04 -8.04
CA LYS A 134 -31.12 3.33 -8.11
C LYS A 134 -31.27 2.22 -7.05
N HIS A 135 -30.19 1.85 -6.36
CA HIS A 135 -30.25 0.78 -5.36
C HIS A 135 -30.88 1.29 -4.06
N ASN A 136 -31.79 0.52 -3.50
CA ASN A 136 -32.21 0.72 -2.11
C ASN A 136 -31.10 0.28 -1.13
N LEU A 137 -31.27 0.57 0.17
CA LEU A 137 -30.24 0.30 1.18
C LEU A 137 -29.86 -1.19 1.29
N LEU A 138 -30.84 -2.10 1.14
CA LEU A 138 -30.60 -3.55 1.18
C LEU A 138 -29.79 -4.01 -0.05
N GLN A 139 -30.16 -3.55 -1.24
CA GLN A 139 -29.42 -3.80 -2.48
C GLN A 139 -28.00 -3.22 -2.42
N PHE A 140 -27.81 -2.05 -1.81
CA PHE A 140 -26.49 -1.48 -1.58
C PHE A 140 -25.61 -2.43 -0.76
N PHE A 141 -26.10 -2.94 0.38
CA PHE A 141 -25.31 -3.87 1.20
C PHE A 141 -25.00 -5.18 0.48
N HIS A 142 -25.95 -5.80 -0.22
CA HIS A 142 -25.65 -7.01 -1.02
C HIS A 142 -24.59 -6.78 -2.10
N HIS A 143 -24.61 -5.62 -2.78
CA HIS A 143 -23.58 -5.27 -3.76
C HIS A 143 -22.23 -4.90 -3.12
N PHE A 144 -22.25 -4.34 -1.91
CA PHE A 144 -21.06 -4.04 -1.12
C PHE A 144 -20.38 -5.31 -0.60
N ASP A 145 -21.13 -6.27 -0.05
CA ASP A 145 -20.59 -7.55 0.41
C ASP A 145 -19.95 -8.32 -0.74
N ARG A 146 -20.62 -8.39 -1.90
CA ARG A 146 -20.07 -8.98 -3.12
C ARG A 146 -18.77 -8.29 -3.59
N LEU A 147 -18.66 -6.97 -3.40
CA LEU A 147 -17.41 -6.25 -3.66
C LEU A 147 -16.31 -6.68 -2.69
N ILE A 148 -16.61 -6.77 -1.39
CA ILE A 148 -15.63 -7.20 -0.37
C ILE A 148 -15.15 -8.63 -0.64
N ASP A 149 -16.04 -9.54 -1.01
CA ASP A 149 -15.67 -10.94 -1.28
C ASP A 149 -14.83 -11.09 -2.55
N GLU A 150 -15.15 -10.35 -3.63
CA GLU A 150 -14.27 -10.27 -4.81
C GLU A 150 -12.88 -9.71 -4.43
N ARG A 151 -12.82 -8.70 -3.56
CA ARG A 151 -11.54 -8.13 -3.11
C ARG A 151 -10.71 -9.14 -2.30
N ARG A 152 -11.32 -9.88 -1.38
CA ARG A 152 -10.69 -10.98 -0.63
C ARG A 152 -10.21 -12.09 -1.55
N TYR A 153 -10.99 -12.43 -2.58
CA TYR A 153 -10.62 -13.44 -3.56
C TYR A 153 -9.40 -13.04 -4.41
N GLN A 154 -9.32 -11.78 -4.84
CA GLN A 154 -8.14 -11.27 -5.56
C GLN A 154 -6.89 -11.16 -4.66
N GLU A 155 -7.06 -10.81 -3.39
CA GLU A 155 -5.99 -10.83 -2.37
C GLU A 155 -5.46 -12.25 -2.17
N LEU A 156 -6.34 -13.22 -1.90
CA LEU A 156 -6.00 -14.64 -1.81
C LEU A 156 -5.26 -15.13 -3.06
N LYS A 157 -5.70 -14.75 -4.26
CA LYS A 157 -5.04 -15.12 -5.52
C LYS A 157 -3.62 -14.55 -5.64
N ALA A 158 -3.37 -13.35 -5.13
CA ALA A 158 -2.03 -12.73 -5.09
C ALA A 158 -1.11 -13.40 -4.04
N ASP A 159 -1.66 -13.75 -2.87
CA ASP A 159 -0.95 -14.48 -1.83
C ASP A 159 -0.56 -15.89 -2.29
N LEU A 160 -1.50 -16.64 -2.87
CA LEU A 160 -1.26 -17.95 -3.48
C LEU A 160 -0.14 -17.88 -4.52
N ARG A 161 -0.18 -16.87 -5.42
CA ARG A 161 0.88 -16.65 -6.40
C ARG A 161 2.23 -16.40 -5.73
N THR A 162 2.28 -15.57 -4.70
CA THR A 162 3.52 -15.21 -3.98
C THR A 162 4.08 -16.35 -3.14
N CYS A 163 3.23 -17.26 -2.64
CA CYS A 163 3.68 -18.49 -2.00
C CYS A 163 4.24 -19.51 -3.02
N HIS A 164 3.61 -19.64 -4.19
CA HIS A 164 3.90 -20.70 -5.16
C HIS A 164 4.93 -20.38 -6.25
N SER A 165 5.16 -19.11 -6.56
CA SER A 165 6.18 -18.69 -7.53
C SER A 165 7.03 -17.54 -6.99
N THR A 166 8.29 -17.47 -7.41
CA THR A 166 9.09 -16.25 -7.31
C THR A 166 8.97 -15.44 -8.60
N PRO A 167 8.98 -14.10 -8.56
CA PRO A 167 8.99 -13.27 -9.75
C PRO A 167 10.22 -13.54 -10.63
N VAL A 168 10.04 -13.44 -11.95
CA VAL A 168 11.15 -13.62 -12.89
C VAL A 168 12.04 -12.37 -12.87
N ALA A 169 13.28 -12.52 -12.41
CA ALA A 169 14.28 -11.47 -12.44
C ALA A 169 14.64 -11.10 -13.89
N SER A 170 14.63 -9.81 -14.23
CA SER A 170 14.99 -9.30 -15.56
C SER A 170 16.42 -9.64 -15.99
N PHE A 171 17.29 -9.90 -15.02
CA PHE A 171 18.68 -10.30 -15.23
C PHE A 171 19.00 -11.47 -14.28
N PRO A 172 19.86 -12.43 -14.68
CA PRO A 172 20.16 -13.65 -13.91
C PRO A 172 21.11 -13.39 -12.71
N VAL A 173 20.91 -12.29 -12.00
CA VAL A 173 21.77 -11.81 -10.91
C VAL A 173 21.26 -12.34 -9.57
N GLU A 174 22.15 -12.85 -8.72
CA GLU A 174 21.81 -13.45 -7.42
C GLU A 174 21.02 -12.52 -6.51
N ILE A 175 21.40 -11.25 -6.41
CA ILE A 175 20.66 -10.27 -5.60
C ILE A 175 19.21 -10.07 -6.07
N LEU A 176 18.96 -10.18 -7.38
CA LEU A 176 17.60 -10.07 -7.94
C LEU A 176 16.80 -11.36 -7.75
N LYS A 177 17.44 -12.54 -7.89
CA LYS A 177 16.80 -13.82 -7.52
C LYS A 177 16.39 -13.83 -6.04
N HIS A 178 17.29 -13.35 -5.17
CA HIS A 178 17.04 -13.27 -3.74
C HIS A 178 15.98 -12.20 -3.39
N ALA A 179 16.04 -11.01 -4.00
CA ALA A 179 14.98 -10.00 -3.87
C ALA A 179 13.61 -10.54 -4.31
N GLY A 180 13.54 -11.39 -5.35
CA GLY A 180 12.32 -12.08 -5.77
C GLY A 180 11.84 -13.19 -4.83
N SER A 181 12.69 -13.65 -3.90
CA SER A 181 12.28 -14.58 -2.83
C SER A 181 11.70 -13.87 -1.60
N VAL A 182 12.00 -12.57 -1.45
CA VAL A 182 11.65 -11.72 -0.29
C VAL A 182 10.46 -10.80 -0.59
N TYR A 183 10.38 -10.22 -1.79
CA TYR A 183 9.32 -9.29 -2.18
C TYR A 183 8.15 -10.01 -2.87
N THR A 184 6.93 -9.49 -2.70
CA THR A 184 5.78 -9.91 -3.51
C THR A 184 6.01 -9.60 -4.99
N HIS A 185 5.23 -10.23 -5.87
CA HIS A 185 5.32 -10.00 -7.31
C HIS A 185 5.17 -8.53 -7.68
N GLU A 186 4.22 -7.84 -7.07
CA GLU A 186 3.90 -6.44 -7.31
C GLU A 186 5.06 -5.53 -6.88
N VAL A 187 5.65 -5.77 -5.71
CA VAL A 187 6.80 -5.00 -5.19
C VAL A 187 8.07 -5.28 -6.01
N PHE A 188 8.24 -6.50 -6.52
CA PHE A 188 9.39 -6.87 -7.34
C PHE A 188 9.35 -6.25 -8.75
N GLU A 189 8.18 -6.29 -9.42
CA GLU A 189 8.00 -5.70 -10.75
C GLU A 189 8.34 -4.20 -10.77
N LEU A 190 7.97 -3.47 -9.71
CA LEU A 190 8.29 -2.04 -9.52
C LEU A 190 9.80 -1.73 -9.39
N ARG A 191 10.66 -2.74 -9.27
CA ARG A 191 12.12 -2.59 -9.03
C ARG A 191 12.99 -2.93 -10.24
N LYS A 192 12.42 -3.24 -11.41
CA LYS A 192 13.15 -3.73 -12.59
C LYS A 192 14.17 -2.75 -13.21
N ALA A 193 14.25 -1.50 -12.73
CA ALA A 193 15.25 -0.51 -13.13
C ALA A 193 16.62 -0.77 -12.45
N TYR A 194 17.34 -1.79 -12.92
CA TYR A 194 18.74 -2.07 -12.51
C TYR A 194 19.79 -1.29 -13.33
N ASP A 195 19.34 -0.64 -14.41
CA ASP A 195 20.18 0.13 -15.31
C ASP A 195 20.54 1.48 -14.66
N SER A 196 21.76 1.54 -14.12
CA SER A 196 22.33 2.68 -13.42
C SER A 196 23.84 2.50 -13.39
N GLN A 197 24.58 3.59 -13.56
CA GLN A 197 26.03 3.62 -13.39
C GLN A 197 26.37 3.74 -11.89
N ILE A 198 27.55 3.24 -11.49
CA ILE A 198 28.02 3.26 -10.10
C ILE A 198 29.49 3.68 -10.03
N GLU A 199 29.72 4.80 -9.36
CA GLU A 199 31.04 5.36 -9.07
C GLU A 199 31.32 5.22 -7.57
N LEU A 200 32.58 4.97 -7.19
CA LEU A 200 33.04 5.02 -5.80
C LEU A 200 33.72 6.38 -5.61
N CYS A 201 33.21 7.19 -4.68
CA CYS A 201 33.71 8.57 -4.49
C CYS A 201 34.69 8.68 -3.32
N GLY A 202 34.59 7.79 -2.32
CA GLY A 202 35.53 7.73 -1.21
C GLY A 202 35.27 6.54 -0.30
N GLU A 203 36.29 6.15 0.45
CA GLU A 203 36.17 5.21 1.57
C GLU A 203 36.86 5.86 2.79
N ILE A 204 36.11 6.06 3.87
CA ILE A 204 36.58 6.67 5.12
C ILE A 204 36.41 5.62 6.22
N GLY A 205 37.50 4.89 6.51
CA GLY A 205 37.45 3.74 7.40
C GLY A 205 36.52 2.65 6.85
N GLU A 206 35.47 2.32 7.59
CA GLU A 206 34.49 1.29 7.25
C GLU A 206 33.29 1.83 6.45
N MET A 207 33.27 3.14 6.15
CA MET A 207 32.22 3.79 5.37
C MET A 207 32.65 4.01 3.91
N SER A 208 31.95 3.39 2.96
CA SER A 208 32.09 3.63 1.52
C SER A 208 31.00 4.58 1.00
N GLU A 209 31.39 5.63 0.28
CA GLU A 209 30.48 6.51 -0.46
C GLU A 209 30.41 6.14 -1.95
N TYR A 210 29.22 5.87 -2.45
CA TYR A 210 28.95 5.60 -3.86
C TYR A 210 28.03 6.65 -4.48
N LYS A 211 28.32 7.09 -5.70
CA LYS A 211 27.37 7.84 -6.53
C LYS A 211 26.74 6.92 -7.56
N ILE A 212 25.42 6.98 -7.64
CA ILE A 212 24.59 6.18 -8.56
C ILE A 212 23.87 7.12 -9.53
N THR A 213 24.12 6.95 -10.82
CA THR A 213 23.46 7.71 -11.89
C THR A 213 22.43 6.81 -12.58
N PRO A 214 21.11 7.04 -12.43
CA PRO A 214 20.10 6.23 -13.10
C PRO A 214 20.16 6.39 -14.62
N PHE A 215 19.89 5.32 -15.37
CA PHE A 215 19.95 5.36 -16.83
C PHE A 215 18.99 6.41 -17.42
N ARG A 216 19.52 7.27 -18.31
CA ARG A 216 18.83 8.42 -18.92
C ARG A 216 18.30 9.47 -17.93
N LYS A 217 18.93 9.62 -16.76
CA LYS A 217 18.70 10.74 -15.83
C LYS A 217 19.97 11.60 -15.70
N HIS A 218 19.77 12.88 -15.38
CA HIS A 218 20.85 13.85 -15.19
C HIS A 218 21.24 14.05 -13.72
N TYR A 219 20.40 13.61 -12.78
CA TYR A 219 20.68 13.62 -11.35
C TYR A 219 21.44 12.36 -10.91
N GLN A 220 22.14 12.48 -9.78
CA GLN A 220 22.89 11.40 -9.14
C GLN A 220 22.40 11.23 -7.70
N HIS A 221 22.41 10.00 -7.19
CA HIS A 221 22.15 9.74 -5.77
C HIS A 221 23.39 9.23 -5.06
N THR A 222 23.67 9.78 -3.90
CA THR A 222 24.66 9.24 -2.98
C THR A 222 24.09 8.05 -2.23
N VAL A 223 24.87 6.98 -2.09
CA VAL A 223 24.61 5.82 -1.25
C VAL A 223 25.79 5.66 -0.29
N MET A 224 25.51 5.78 1.01
CA MET A 224 26.49 5.53 2.07
C MET A 224 26.33 4.09 2.55
N TYR A 225 27.41 3.33 2.57
CA TYR A 225 27.45 1.95 3.03
C TYR A 225 28.50 1.79 4.14
N ASP A 226 28.08 1.31 5.30
CA ASP A 226 28.92 1.02 6.47
C ASP A 226 29.15 -0.50 6.55
N SER A 227 30.39 -0.94 6.38
CA SER A 227 30.74 -2.37 6.45
C SER A 227 30.77 -2.95 7.85
N SER A 228 30.82 -2.12 8.90
CA SER A 228 30.92 -2.56 10.30
C SER A 228 29.56 -3.00 10.84
N GLN A 229 28.53 -2.21 10.56
CA GLN A 229 27.14 -2.48 10.95
C GLN A 229 26.35 -3.15 9.82
N GLY A 230 26.85 -3.11 8.57
CA GLY A 230 26.10 -3.48 7.36
C GLY A 230 25.11 -2.39 6.90
N ASN A 231 25.02 -1.28 7.65
CA ASN A 231 24.07 -0.19 7.42
C ASN A 231 24.23 0.44 6.04
N ILE A 232 23.10 0.72 5.37
CA ILE A 232 23.09 1.41 4.08
C ILE A 232 22.00 2.46 4.04
N SER A 233 22.33 3.66 3.55
CA SER A 233 21.39 4.75 3.33
C SER A 233 21.58 5.37 1.94
N CYS A 234 20.55 6.02 1.41
CA CYS A 234 20.60 6.63 0.08
C CYS A 234 19.82 7.95 0.05
N SER A 235 20.36 8.97 -0.62
CA SER A 235 19.77 10.32 -0.64
C SER A 235 18.31 10.36 -1.13
N CYS A 236 17.92 9.45 -2.03
CA CYS A 236 16.53 9.34 -2.51
C CYS A 236 15.49 8.97 -1.42
N LYS A 237 15.94 8.51 -0.23
CA LYS A 237 15.12 8.17 0.96
C LYS A 237 13.97 7.18 0.71
N LYS A 238 14.08 6.32 -0.31
CA LYS A 238 12.98 5.41 -0.70
C LYS A 238 12.68 4.33 0.34
N PHE A 239 13.67 3.90 1.12
CA PHE A 239 13.44 2.90 2.17
C PHE A 239 12.65 3.50 3.33
N GLU A 240 13.01 4.71 3.73
CA GLU A 240 12.38 5.53 4.76
C GLU A 240 10.93 5.86 4.37
N PHE A 241 10.72 6.28 3.12
CA PHE A 241 9.41 6.64 2.59
C PHE A 241 8.48 5.44 2.34
N ALA A 242 8.99 4.34 1.77
CA ALA A 242 8.18 3.23 1.25
C ALA A 242 8.39 1.88 1.96
N GLY A 243 9.37 1.74 2.85
CA GLY A 243 9.80 0.46 3.44
C GLY A 243 10.53 -0.46 2.44
N ILE A 244 10.96 0.10 1.31
CA ILE A 244 11.32 -0.63 0.10
C ILE A 244 12.65 -0.05 -0.41
N LEU A 245 13.75 -0.82 -0.30
CA LEU A 245 15.08 -0.43 -0.80
C LEU A 245 15.01 0.10 -2.24
N CYS A 246 15.72 1.19 -2.56
CA CYS A 246 15.82 1.66 -3.95
C CYS A 246 16.73 0.76 -4.82
N SER A 247 16.65 0.95 -6.13
CA SER A 247 17.60 0.36 -7.10
C SER A 247 19.05 0.77 -6.82
N HIS A 248 19.28 1.97 -6.28
CA HIS A 248 20.61 2.49 -5.95
C HIS A 248 21.30 1.64 -4.86
N VAL A 249 20.57 1.34 -3.77
CA VAL A 249 21.02 0.44 -2.70
C VAL A 249 21.28 -0.98 -3.21
N LEU A 250 20.37 -1.52 -4.03
CA LEU A 250 20.57 -2.84 -4.65
C LEU A 250 21.80 -2.89 -5.57
N LYS A 251 22.16 -1.76 -6.21
CA LYS A 251 23.36 -1.65 -7.04
C LYS A 251 24.66 -1.72 -6.21
N VAL A 252 24.68 -1.08 -5.04
CA VAL A 252 25.81 -1.14 -4.11
C VAL A 252 25.96 -2.53 -3.50
N PHE A 253 24.87 -3.14 -3.03
CA PHE A 253 24.90 -4.52 -2.52
C PHE A 253 25.37 -5.53 -3.58
N PHE A 254 24.99 -5.35 -4.85
CA PHE A 254 25.56 -6.18 -5.93
C PHE A 254 27.08 -6.01 -6.03
N LYS A 255 27.60 -4.78 -5.98
CA LYS A 255 29.04 -4.50 -6.05
C LYS A 255 29.80 -5.09 -4.85
N LYS A 256 29.21 -5.10 -3.64
CA LYS A 256 29.77 -5.71 -2.42
C LYS A 256 29.46 -7.22 -2.26
N LYS A 257 28.65 -7.83 -3.16
CA LYS A 257 28.19 -9.23 -3.13
C LYS A 257 27.37 -9.62 -1.87
N GLN A 258 26.56 -8.72 -1.34
CA GLN A 258 25.72 -8.95 -0.15
C GLN A 258 24.28 -9.37 -0.46
N SER A 259 23.59 -9.92 0.55
CA SER A 259 22.20 -10.37 0.46
C SER A 259 21.21 -9.27 0.88
N VAL A 260 19.94 -9.42 0.47
CA VAL A 260 18.88 -8.44 0.81
C VAL A 260 18.30 -8.67 2.22
N VAL A 261 18.55 -9.82 2.87
CA VAL A 261 18.05 -10.07 4.25
C VAL A 261 18.82 -9.20 5.25
N GLU A 262 20.14 -9.14 5.11
CA GLU A 262 21.03 -8.34 5.97
C GLU A 262 20.56 -6.87 6.00
N ALA A 263 20.17 -6.33 4.84
CA ALA A 263 19.59 -5.00 4.68
C ALA A 263 18.25 -4.78 5.41
N GLN A 264 17.43 -5.83 5.60
CA GLN A 264 16.13 -5.73 6.28
C GLN A 264 16.28 -5.81 7.79
N SER A 265 17.19 -6.62 8.32
CA SER A 265 17.50 -6.69 9.76
C SER A 265 18.00 -5.37 10.34
N LEU A 266 18.48 -4.45 9.50
CA LEU A 266 19.02 -3.15 9.91
C LEU A 266 17.94 -2.08 10.12
N GLY A 267 16.69 -2.36 9.73
CA GLY A 267 15.53 -1.52 10.08
C GLY A 267 15.07 -1.67 11.53
N ASP A 268 15.39 -2.79 12.19
CA ASP A 268 14.97 -3.10 13.56
C ASP A 268 16.06 -2.74 14.58
N SER A 269 16.35 -1.44 14.71
CA SER A 269 17.15 -0.91 15.82
C SER A 269 16.33 -0.87 17.13
N VAL A 270 15.98 -2.06 17.63
CA VAL A 270 15.61 -2.28 19.04
C VAL A 270 16.60 -3.29 19.62
N SER A 271 17.37 -2.81 20.59
CA SER A 271 18.38 -3.53 21.36
C SER A 271 18.03 -4.98 21.69
N THR A 272 18.85 -5.94 21.26
CA THR A 272 19.08 -7.16 22.04
C THR A 272 20.50 -7.72 21.87
N SER A 273 21.03 -8.20 22.99
CA SER A 273 22.32 -8.87 23.14
C SER A 273 22.36 -10.25 22.48
N GLU A 274 23.57 -10.71 22.14
CA GLU A 274 24.02 -12.10 21.99
C GLU A 274 23.03 -13.18 21.50
N CYS A 275 23.24 -13.70 20.27
CA CYS A 275 23.92 -15.00 20.07
C CYS A 275 23.87 -15.44 18.60
N VAL A 276 24.90 -16.18 18.16
CA VAL A 276 25.07 -16.62 16.76
C VAL A 276 24.10 -17.76 16.37
N ASP A 277 23.46 -18.41 17.35
CA ASP A 277 22.54 -19.55 17.20
C ASP A 277 21.08 -19.16 16.85
N GLU A 278 20.63 -17.95 17.21
CA GLU A 278 19.28 -17.47 16.86
C GLU A 278 19.07 -17.33 15.34
N ASN A 279 20.14 -17.01 14.59
CA ASN A 279 20.02 -16.68 13.16
C ASN A 279 19.71 -17.91 12.30
N GLU A 280 20.32 -19.07 12.60
CA GLU A 280 20.00 -20.32 11.91
C GLU A 280 18.60 -20.83 12.26
N LYS A 281 18.18 -20.70 13.53
CA LYS A 281 16.79 -21.02 13.94
C LYS A 281 15.76 -20.16 13.21
N LYS A 282 15.98 -18.85 13.11
CA LYS A 282 15.11 -17.93 12.35
C LYS A 282 15.05 -18.30 10.87
N LYS A 283 16.19 -18.65 10.26
CA LYS A 283 16.27 -19.12 8.87
C LYS A 283 15.51 -20.44 8.66
N MET A 284 15.65 -21.41 9.56
CA MET A 284 14.93 -22.68 9.53
C MET A 284 13.41 -22.50 9.68
N ILE A 285 12.97 -21.64 10.61
CA ILE A 285 11.56 -21.28 10.79
C ILE A 285 11.00 -20.66 9.49
N GLY A 286 11.74 -19.77 8.83
CA GLY A 286 11.34 -19.18 7.55
C GLY A 286 11.15 -20.21 6.43
N VAL A 287 12.03 -21.23 6.35
CA VAL A 287 11.89 -22.34 5.38
C VAL A 287 10.66 -23.18 5.69
N HIS A 288 10.50 -23.66 6.94
CA HIS A 288 9.35 -24.46 7.35
C HIS A 288 8.03 -23.70 7.16
N TYR A 289 7.98 -22.41 7.49
CA TYR A 289 6.81 -21.57 7.28
C TYR A 289 6.44 -21.48 5.80
N LYS A 290 7.41 -21.28 4.90
CA LYS A 290 7.16 -21.24 3.45
C LYS A 290 6.63 -22.56 2.90
N GLU A 291 7.17 -23.69 3.35
CA GLU A 291 6.70 -25.02 2.95
C GLU A 291 5.28 -25.30 3.47
N LEU A 292 4.99 -25.00 4.73
CA LEU A 292 3.66 -25.14 5.33
C LEU A 292 2.64 -24.22 4.64
N CYS A 293 2.98 -22.95 4.38
CA CYS A 293 2.12 -22.05 3.59
C CYS A 293 1.85 -22.61 2.18
N THR A 294 2.84 -23.25 1.54
CA THR A 294 2.68 -23.90 0.23
C THR A 294 1.70 -25.07 0.30
N LEU A 295 1.85 -25.98 1.27
CA LEU A 295 0.95 -27.12 1.43
C LEU A 295 -0.47 -26.68 1.83
N TYR A 296 -0.59 -25.75 2.77
CA TYR A 296 -1.85 -25.15 3.20
C TYR A 296 -2.59 -24.48 2.03
N SER A 297 -1.87 -23.71 1.22
CA SER A 297 -2.40 -23.08 0.01
C SER A 297 -2.96 -24.10 -1.00
N GLN A 298 -2.26 -25.22 -1.21
CA GLN A 298 -2.72 -26.30 -2.08
C GLN A 298 -3.95 -27.05 -1.53
N LEU A 299 -4.05 -27.19 -0.21
CA LEU A 299 -5.21 -27.77 0.47
C LEU A 299 -6.42 -26.84 0.34
N VAL A 300 -6.28 -25.59 0.75
CA VAL A 300 -7.37 -24.59 0.75
C VAL A 300 -7.89 -24.33 -0.67
N THR A 301 -7.02 -24.25 -1.68
CA THR A 301 -7.43 -24.04 -3.08
C THR A 301 -8.34 -25.17 -3.60
N ARG A 302 -8.14 -26.42 -3.14
CA ARG A 302 -9.00 -27.56 -3.50
C ARG A 302 -10.22 -27.68 -2.59
N ALA A 303 -10.06 -27.39 -1.30
CA ALA A 303 -11.11 -27.48 -0.30
C ALA A 303 -12.17 -26.37 -0.44
N ALA A 304 -11.82 -25.19 -0.96
CA ALA A 304 -12.77 -24.09 -1.15
C ALA A 304 -13.78 -24.32 -2.29
N LEU A 305 -13.69 -25.42 -3.05
CA LEU A 305 -14.53 -25.66 -4.23
C LEU A 305 -15.96 -26.12 -3.89
N THR A 306 -16.17 -26.78 -2.74
CA THR A 306 -17.49 -27.24 -2.29
C THR A 306 -17.62 -27.12 -0.77
N ASP A 307 -18.85 -26.98 -0.27
CA ASP A 307 -19.10 -26.90 1.17
C ASP A 307 -18.67 -28.20 1.91
N GLU A 308 -18.79 -29.36 1.26
CA GLU A 308 -18.33 -30.66 1.79
C GLU A 308 -16.80 -30.71 1.92
N THR A 309 -16.06 -30.35 0.86
CA THR A 309 -14.59 -30.34 0.89
C THR A 309 -14.05 -29.25 1.81
N PHE A 310 -14.75 -28.13 1.95
CA PHE A 310 -14.44 -27.08 2.92
C PHE A 310 -14.60 -27.57 4.36
N LYS A 311 -15.73 -28.20 4.69
CA LYS A 311 -15.99 -28.77 6.02
C LYS A 311 -14.97 -29.85 6.38
N LEU A 312 -14.64 -30.74 5.44
CA LEU A 312 -13.62 -31.78 5.61
C LEU A 312 -12.25 -31.18 5.93
N ALA A 313 -11.78 -30.23 5.11
CA ALA A 313 -10.48 -29.58 5.33
C ALA A 313 -10.47 -28.77 6.64
N LYS A 314 -11.54 -28.04 6.95
CA LYS A 314 -11.66 -27.28 8.20
C LYS A 314 -11.54 -28.19 9.44
N ALA A 315 -12.22 -29.33 9.44
CA ALA A 315 -12.11 -30.31 10.53
C ALA A 315 -10.69 -30.89 10.65
N GLY A 316 -10.06 -31.25 9.52
CA GLY A 316 -8.68 -31.74 9.50
C GLY A 316 -7.66 -30.70 9.96
N ILE A 317 -7.80 -29.44 9.54
CA ILE A 317 -6.92 -28.33 9.95
C ILE A 317 -7.05 -28.06 11.46
N LEU A 318 -8.27 -28.02 12.01
CA LEU A 318 -8.48 -27.83 13.45
C LEU A 318 -7.82 -28.95 14.27
N LYS A 319 -7.94 -30.21 13.83
CA LYS A 319 -7.27 -31.35 14.47
C LYS A 319 -5.74 -31.25 14.39
N MET A 320 -5.18 -30.84 13.25
CA MET A 320 -3.73 -30.64 13.11
C MET A 320 -3.22 -29.49 14.00
N ILE A 321 -3.99 -28.42 14.18
CA ILE A 321 -3.63 -27.32 15.11
C ILE A 321 -3.53 -27.87 16.54
N GLU A 322 -4.55 -28.61 17.01
CA GLU A 322 -4.57 -29.22 18.35
C GLU A 322 -3.38 -30.20 18.55
N GLU A 323 -3.10 -31.06 17.56
CA GLU A 323 -1.95 -31.99 17.60
C GLU A 323 -0.59 -31.26 17.68
N VAL A 324 -0.44 -30.12 16.98
CA VAL A 324 0.77 -29.29 17.02
C VAL A 324 0.90 -28.55 18.36
N GLU A 325 -0.19 -27.96 18.88
CA GLU A 325 -0.22 -27.31 20.19
C GLU A 325 0.18 -28.28 21.30
N VAL A 326 -0.43 -29.47 21.33
CA VAL A 326 -0.06 -30.55 22.27
C VAL A 326 1.41 -30.93 22.13
N LYS A 327 1.99 -30.94 20.93
CA LYS A 327 3.42 -31.27 20.75
C LYS A 327 4.33 -30.16 21.32
N LEU A 328 3.98 -28.89 21.14
CA LEU A 328 4.70 -27.74 21.69
C LEU A 328 4.61 -27.68 23.23
N GLU A 329 3.45 -27.98 23.80
CA GLU A 329 3.27 -28.10 25.26
C GLU A 329 4.10 -29.25 25.85
N ASN A 330 4.21 -30.38 25.15
CA ASN A 330 5.06 -31.49 25.58
C ASN A 330 6.56 -31.14 25.51
N MET A 331 7.01 -30.41 24.47
CA MET A 331 8.41 -29.96 24.37
C MET A 331 8.78 -28.95 25.46
N THR A 332 7.88 -28.02 25.81
CA THR A 332 8.10 -27.08 26.92
C THR A 332 8.05 -27.78 28.29
N THR A 333 7.21 -28.81 28.45
CA THR A 333 7.14 -29.61 29.68
C THR A 333 8.44 -30.40 29.94
N ILE A 334 9.10 -30.91 28.89
CA ILE A 334 10.42 -31.58 29.00
C ILE A 334 11.53 -30.60 29.44
N SER A 335 11.44 -29.33 29.06
CA SER A 335 12.39 -28.29 29.49
C SER A 335 12.14 -27.79 30.93
N SER A 336 10.90 -27.89 31.43
CA SER A 336 10.46 -27.30 32.71
C SER A 336 10.82 -28.06 34.01
N LYS A 337 11.94 -28.80 34.05
CA LYS A 337 12.44 -29.40 35.31
C LYS A 337 13.14 -28.41 36.25
N VAL A 338 13.14 -27.10 35.94
CA VAL A 338 13.58 -26.01 36.83
C VAL A 338 12.65 -24.79 36.66
N GLY A 339 12.10 -24.29 37.78
CA GLY A 339 11.51 -22.93 37.88
C GLY A 339 10.01 -22.79 37.53
N PRO A 340 9.27 -21.88 38.20
CA PRO A 340 7.80 -21.84 38.13
C PRO A 340 7.22 -20.99 36.99
N LYS A 341 6.01 -21.37 36.55
CA LYS A 341 5.20 -20.72 35.49
C LYS A 341 4.63 -19.36 35.91
N PRO A 342 4.53 -18.37 34.99
CA PRO A 342 3.44 -17.40 34.96
C PRO A 342 2.25 -17.91 34.13
N VAL A 343 1.04 -17.42 34.44
CA VAL A 343 -0.24 -17.91 33.91
C VAL A 343 -0.74 -17.03 32.76
N LEU A 344 -1.19 -17.65 31.66
CA LEU A 344 -2.07 -17.01 30.68
C LEU A 344 -3.18 -18.00 30.28
N LYS A 345 -4.40 -17.73 30.75
CA LYS A 345 -5.60 -18.54 30.48
C LYS A 345 -6.61 -17.75 29.66
N LYS A 346 -7.16 -18.41 28.63
CA LYS A 346 -8.46 -18.18 27.97
C LYS A 346 -8.73 -16.80 27.33
N ALA A 347 -8.79 -16.78 26.00
CA ALA A 347 -9.78 -15.99 25.24
C ALA A 347 -9.98 -16.51 23.79
N LEU A 348 -10.60 -17.68 23.60
CA LEU A 348 -11.01 -18.13 22.24
C LEU A 348 -12.22 -19.07 22.15
N VAL A 349 -12.86 -19.45 23.27
CA VAL A 349 -14.06 -20.32 23.28
C VAL A 349 -15.22 -19.59 23.98
N SER A 350 -15.96 -18.77 23.23
CA SER A 350 -17.23 -18.13 23.69
C SER A 350 -18.06 -17.45 22.59
N ARG A 351 -17.91 -17.83 21.30
CA ARG A 351 -18.60 -17.14 20.17
C ARG A 351 -19.25 -18.05 19.12
N VAL A 352 -19.65 -19.27 19.48
CA VAL A 352 -20.30 -20.21 18.56
C VAL A 352 -21.77 -20.50 18.92
N ASP A 353 -22.14 -20.48 20.20
CA ASP A 353 -23.48 -20.86 20.66
C ASP A 353 -24.42 -19.67 20.93
N GLU A 354 -24.79 -18.91 19.90
CA GLU A 354 -25.92 -17.95 20.01
C GLU A 354 -26.63 -17.62 18.68
N LYS A 355 -26.86 -18.61 17.81
CA LYS A 355 -27.80 -18.48 16.66
C LYS A 355 -28.59 -19.76 16.35
N GLN A 356 -29.32 -20.30 17.33
CA GLN A 356 -30.30 -21.38 17.06
C GLN A 356 -31.53 -21.39 18.00
N SER A 357 -32.13 -20.22 18.20
CA SER A 357 -33.58 -19.96 18.40
C SER A 357 -33.74 -18.44 18.21
N ILE A 358 -34.75 -17.89 17.55
CA ILE A 358 -36.19 -18.08 17.69
C ILE A 358 -36.83 -18.21 16.29
N GLY A 359 -37.81 -19.11 16.15
CA GLY A 359 -38.63 -19.22 14.94
C GLY A 359 -40.03 -18.63 15.13
N ALA A 360 -40.68 -18.36 14.00
CA ALA A 360 -42.13 -18.14 13.80
C ALA A 360 -42.81 -16.97 14.56
N SER A 361 -43.29 -15.97 13.79
CA SER A 361 -44.74 -15.77 13.65
C SER A 361 -45.13 -14.84 12.50
N LEU A 362 -46.29 -15.10 11.91
CA LEU A 362 -47.16 -14.20 11.12
C LEU A 362 -46.66 -13.66 9.76
N ILE A 363 -46.90 -14.48 8.73
CA ILE A 363 -47.46 -14.04 7.45
C ILE A 363 -48.97 -13.80 7.64
N PRO A 364 -49.58 -12.80 6.97
CA PRO A 364 -50.88 -13.02 6.34
C PRO A 364 -50.76 -13.03 4.81
N GLU A 365 -51.43 -14.00 4.18
CA GLU A 365 -51.51 -14.14 2.72
C GLU A 365 -52.51 -13.15 2.10
N ASN A 366 -52.54 -13.15 0.75
CA ASN A 366 -53.57 -12.57 -0.13
C ASN A 366 -53.54 -11.04 -0.34
N ALA A 367 -52.88 -10.62 -1.42
CA ALA A 367 -53.62 -10.38 -2.66
C ALA A 367 -52.67 -10.51 -3.86
N PHE A 368 -53.01 -11.39 -4.81
CA PHE A 368 -52.58 -11.20 -6.20
C PHE A 368 -53.35 -10.02 -6.77
N ASP A 369 -52.73 -9.27 -7.68
CA ASP A 369 -53.39 -8.96 -8.95
C ASP A 369 -52.32 -8.78 -10.03
N ASP A 370 -52.65 -9.34 -11.20
CA ASP A 370 -51.81 -9.41 -12.40
C ASP A 370 -52.45 -8.50 -13.43
N ASP A 371 -51.91 -7.29 -13.64
CA ASP A 371 -52.09 -6.56 -14.89
C ASP A 371 -51.18 -5.32 -14.96
N GLY A 372 -50.55 -5.12 -16.11
CA GLY A 372 -49.73 -3.96 -16.38
C GLY A 372 -50.46 -2.90 -17.20
N ASN A 373 -50.83 -1.76 -16.60
CA ASN A 373 -50.42 -0.44 -17.12
C ASN A 373 -50.64 0.72 -16.11
N ALA A 374 -50.03 1.87 -16.41
CA ALA A 374 -49.87 3.01 -15.51
C ALA A 374 -51.06 3.99 -15.44
N SER A 375 -51.21 4.64 -14.27
CA SER A 375 -51.62 6.05 -14.04
C SER A 375 -51.52 6.35 -12.54
N SER A 376 -51.24 7.56 -12.02
CA SER A 376 -50.75 8.81 -12.62
C SER A 376 -50.26 9.77 -11.51
N GLU A 377 -49.47 10.78 -11.89
CA GLU A 377 -49.34 12.10 -11.24
C GLU A 377 -49.16 12.25 -9.71
N ILE A 378 -47.95 12.65 -9.29
CA ILE A 378 -47.80 13.92 -8.54
C ILE A 378 -46.76 14.80 -9.26
N LEU A 379 -47.06 16.08 -9.40
CA LEU A 379 -46.35 17.02 -10.28
C LEU A 379 -44.95 17.43 -9.81
N ILE A 380 -44.13 17.73 -10.81
CA ILE A 380 -42.83 18.39 -10.70
C ILE A 380 -43.01 19.92 -10.57
N LYS A 381 -42.31 20.54 -9.61
CA LYS A 381 -41.67 21.86 -9.75
C LYS A 381 -40.30 21.81 -9.05
N GLY A 382 -39.18 22.23 -9.64
CA GLY A 382 -38.94 22.74 -11.00
C GLY A 382 -37.61 23.50 -11.02
N GLY A 383 -36.63 23.07 -11.81
CA GLY A 383 -35.27 23.66 -11.78
C GLY A 383 -34.27 22.98 -12.72
N LYS A 384 -34.56 22.95 -14.03
CA LYS A 384 -33.58 22.54 -15.08
C LYS A 384 -32.51 23.63 -15.21
N ILE A 385 -31.26 23.32 -15.57
CA ILE A 385 -30.66 23.43 -16.92
C ILE A 385 -29.13 23.23 -16.69
N LYS A 386 -28.29 22.57 -17.51
CA LYS A 386 -28.36 22.04 -18.89
C LYS A 386 -27.50 20.75 -18.98
N LYS A 387 -27.79 19.84 -19.91
CA LYS A 387 -26.79 18.91 -20.51
C LYS A 387 -26.49 19.38 -21.93
N LYS A 388 -25.24 19.28 -22.38
CA LYS A 388 -24.86 19.42 -23.80
C LYS A 388 -24.25 18.11 -24.27
N ASN A 389 -24.77 17.56 -25.36
CA ASN A 389 -24.23 16.36 -26.00
C ASN A 389 -22.91 16.69 -26.70
N LEU A 390 -22.00 15.72 -26.75
CA LEU A 390 -20.96 15.61 -27.78
C LEU A 390 -20.60 14.13 -27.96
N SER A 391 -21.41 13.44 -28.75
CA SER A 391 -20.99 12.22 -29.45
C SER A 391 -20.09 12.62 -30.61
N ASN A 392 -18.84 12.13 -30.65
CA ASN A 392 -18.01 11.87 -31.84
C ASN A 392 -16.55 11.67 -31.42
N LEU A 393 -16.05 10.42 -31.44
CA LEU A 393 -14.76 9.97 -32.01
C LEU A 393 -14.46 8.51 -31.59
N GLU A 394 -15.22 7.57 -32.13
CA GLU A 394 -14.73 6.19 -32.32
C GLU A 394 -14.71 5.90 -33.81
N LYS A 395 -13.50 5.94 -34.42
CA LYS A 395 -13.09 5.23 -35.65
C LYS A 395 -11.69 5.66 -36.07
N GLY A 396 -10.81 4.68 -36.31
CA GLY A 396 -9.62 4.84 -37.15
C GLY A 396 -8.27 4.84 -36.45
N ARG A 397 -7.70 3.65 -36.20
CA ARG A 397 -6.50 3.16 -36.93
C ARG A 397 -6.15 1.73 -36.53
N ARG A 398 -5.95 0.90 -37.56
CA ARG A 398 -5.26 -0.40 -37.54
C ARG A 398 -4.71 -0.57 -38.94
N VAL A 399 -3.45 -0.99 -39.07
CA VAL A 399 -2.72 -1.17 -40.34
C VAL A 399 -2.42 0.18 -41.03
N ASP A 400 -1.22 0.46 -41.54
CA ASP A 400 0.05 -0.31 -41.53
C ASP A 400 1.01 0.09 -40.38
#